data_AF-A0A7C3IIT2-F1
#
_entry.id   AF-A0A7C3IIT2-F1
#
_cell.length_a   1.000
_cell.length_b   1.000
_cell.length_c   1.000
_cell.angle_alpha   90.00
_cell.angle_beta   90.00
_cell.angle_gamma   90.00
#
_symmetry.space_group_name_H-M   'P 1'
#
loop_
_entity.id
_entity.type
_entity.pdbx_description
1 polymer ?
#
loop_
_entity_poly.entity_id
_entity_poly.type
_entity_poly.pdbx_seq_one_letter_code
_entity_poly.pdbx_strand_id
1 'polypeptide(L)'
;MIRRKHLISAVLVVVVLGVGVSFYCFKSADTALLDTIEDKTEWVAMHPKEYRDAILKAKQNKSDIILTLYRDQISKESVIAFFEAITHSRQIAEVVLKYADEFEIEPSLVFALAWEESRYNPRAVNKNKASIDRGLFQLNSKSFPSLSVEEFFNPDLNARYGVAHLRWCLDLAGSEVAGLAMYNAGTTRVRSDSTPKSTLDYISRIQTFQTGIEQLFQQELANRWVVADGGVKPAGQRAGDARLASVRFPLLNAFRQP
;
A
#
# COMPACT_ATOMS: atom_id res chain seq x y z
N MET A 1 -79.20 -19.44 35.40
CA MET A 1 -79.07 -19.62 33.94
C MET A 1 -77.62 -19.92 33.62
N ILE A 2 -77.38 -20.86 32.71
CA ILE A 2 -76.18 -21.72 32.60
C ILE A 2 -75.11 -21.08 31.67
N ARG A 3 -73.84 -21.53 31.85
CA ARG A 3 -72.70 -21.61 30.89
C ARG A 3 -71.68 -20.45 30.99
N ARG A 4 -70.36 -20.65 30.89
CA ARG A 4 -69.49 -21.83 30.67
C ARG A 4 -68.05 -21.45 31.08
N LYS A 5 -67.25 -22.46 31.40
CA LYS A 5 -65.82 -22.39 31.77
C LYS A 5 -64.88 -22.32 30.54
N HIS A 6 -63.60 -22.03 30.86
CA HIS A 6 -62.31 -22.32 30.17
C HIS A 6 -61.65 -21.10 29.49
N LEU A 7 -60.53 -20.52 29.99
CA LEU A 7 -59.12 -20.98 30.22
C LEU A 7 -58.23 -20.73 28.98
N ILE A 8 -57.01 -20.21 29.24
CA ILE A 8 -55.84 -19.97 28.33
C ILE A 8 -55.89 -18.56 27.70
N SER A 9 -54.94 -17.62 27.85
CA SER A 9 -53.47 -17.65 27.77
C SER A 9 -52.91 -16.43 28.54
N ALA A 10 -52.06 -16.57 29.56
CA ALA A 10 -50.59 -16.61 29.49
C ALA A 10 -49.91 -15.30 29.02
N VAL A 11 -49.25 -14.65 30.00
CA VAL A 11 -47.99 -13.89 29.92
C VAL A 11 -47.98 -12.51 29.24
N LEU A 12 -48.03 -11.46 30.08
CA LEU A 12 -47.18 -10.26 29.90
C LEU A 12 -47.02 -9.56 31.26
N VAL A 13 -46.03 -9.98 32.06
CA VAL A 13 -45.57 -9.19 33.21
C VAL A 13 -44.19 -8.66 32.88
N VAL A 14 -44.18 -7.36 32.60
CA VAL A 14 -43.01 -6.50 32.44
C VAL A 14 -42.22 -6.51 33.74
N VAL A 15 -41.01 -7.06 33.72
CA VAL A 15 -40.03 -6.87 34.80
C VAL A 15 -38.99 -5.87 34.31
N VAL A 16 -39.22 -4.60 34.63
CA VAL A 16 -38.18 -3.57 34.66
C VAL A 16 -37.48 -3.72 36.00
N LEU A 17 -36.31 -4.35 36.02
CA LEU A 17 -35.38 -4.25 37.15
C LEU A 17 -33.94 -4.27 36.65
N GLY A 18 -33.25 -3.17 36.90
CA GLY A 18 -31.82 -3.18 37.16
C GLY A 18 -30.93 -2.62 36.06
N VAL A 19 -30.83 -1.29 35.94
CA VAL A 19 -29.53 -0.58 35.94
C VAL A 19 -29.79 0.84 36.45
N GLY A 20 -29.75 1.02 37.77
CA GLY A 20 -30.09 2.29 38.38
C GLY A 20 -29.42 2.54 39.72
N VAL A 21 -28.19 2.05 39.93
CA VAL A 21 -27.26 2.55 40.96
C VAL A 21 -25.83 2.21 40.55
N SER A 22 -25.20 3.05 39.74
CA SER A 22 -23.73 3.18 39.69
C SER A 22 -23.37 4.56 39.12
N PHE A 23 -23.96 5.59 39.74
CA PHE A 23 -23.82 7.00 39.34
C PHE A 23 -23.11 7.84 40.42
N TYR A 24 -22.28 7.21 41.26
CA TYR A 24 -21.42 7.96 42.19
C TYR A 24 -20.01 7.37 42.15
N CYS A 25 -19.03 8.26 41.90
CA CYS A 25 -17.58 8.05 41.82
C CYS A 25 -16.94 7.70 40.46
N PHE A 26 -17.40 8.30 39.35
CA PHE A 26 -16.53 8.47 38.18
C PHE A 26 -16.78 9.79 37.47
N LYS A 27 -16.49 10.90 38.16
CA LYS A 27 -16.35 12.20 37.50
C LYS A 27 -15.29 13.02 38.24
N SER A 28 -14.39 13.59 37.45
CA SER A 28 -13.34 14.56 37.83
C SER A 28 -11.92 14.03 38.02
N ALA A 29 -11.38 13.28 37.04
CA ALA A 29 -9.93 13.18 36.87
C ALA A 29 -9.45 13.05 35.41
N ASP A 30 -10.23 12.42 34.51
CA ASP A 30 -9.68 12.04 33.19
C ASP A 30 -9.86 13.05 32.05
N THR A 31 -10.62 14.13 32.23
CA THR A 31 -10.77 15.14 31.17
C THR A 31 -9.60 16.12 31.07
N ALA A 32 -8.78 16.27 32.12
CA ALA A 32 -7.62 17.16 32.09
C ALA A 32 -6.36 16.52 31.48
N LEU A 33 -6.28 15.19 31.45
CA LEU A 33 -5.16 14.45 30.84
C LEU A 33 -5.31 14.36 29.31
N LEU A 34 -6.54 14.35 28.81
CA LEU A 34 -6.83 14.28 27.37
C LEU A 34 -6.76 15.64 26.67
N ASP A 35 -6.95 16.75 27.39
CA ASP A 35 -6.83 18.12 26.87
C ASP A 35 -5.38 18.64 26.84
N THR A 36 -4.41 17.89 27.39
CA THR A 36 -2.98 18.28 27.41
C THR A 36 -2.15 17.63 26.31
N ILE A 37 -2.76 16.81 25.45
CA ILE A 37 -2.11 16.36 24.20
C ILE A 37 -2.29 17.47 23.16
N GLU A 38 -1.64 18.60 23.43
CA GLU A 38 -1.44 19.66 22.46
C GLU A 38 -0.56 19.06 21.34
N ASP A 39 -1.15 18.95 20.16
CA ASP A 39 -0.57 18.44 18.91
C ASP A 39 0.67 19.26 18.51
N LYS A 40 1.81 18.88 19.09
CA LYS A 40 3.15 19.24 18.61
C LYS A 40 3.91 17.96 18.31
N THR A 41 3.37 17.17 17.39
CA THR A 41 4.17 16.11 16.76
C THR A 41 5.06 16.76 15.72
N GLU A 42 6.16 17.38 16.19
CA GLU A 42 7.30 17.69 15.35
C GLU A 42 7.73 16.40 14.66
N TRP A 43 7.78 16.39 13.33
CA TRP A 43 8.24 15.25 12.56
C TRP A 43 9.70 14.95 12.92
N VAL A 44 9.92 14.02 13.84
CA VAL A 44 11.22 13.36 14.01
C VAL A 44 11.17 12.08 13.19
N ALA A 45 12.00 12.00 12.16
CA ALA A 45 12.16 10.80 11.36
C ALA A 45 12.49 9.62 12.30
N MET A 46 11.58 8.66 12.41
CA MET A 46 11.81 7.42 13.15
C MET A 46 13.04 6.70 12.55
N HIS A 47 13.94 6.19 13.40
CA HIS A 47 15.23 5.67 12.96
C HIS A 47 15.02 4.42 12.05
N PRO A 48 15.55 4.39 10.81
CA PRO A 48 15.21 3.39 9.78
C PRO A 48 15.35 1.90 10.15
N LYS A 49 16.10 1.57 11.21
CA LYS A 49 16.38 0.19 11.61
C LYS A 49 15.27 -0.45 12.45
N GLU A 50 14.65 0.31 13.35
CA GLU A 50 13.64 -0.22 14.29
C GLU A 50 12.34 -0.57 13.56
N TYR A 51 12.03 0.22 12.53
CA TYR A 51 10.90 0.03 11.63
C TYR A 51 11.04 -1.20 10.73
N ARG A 52 12.24 -1.43 10.18
CA ARG A 52 12.57 -2.57 9.32
C ARG A 52 12.27 -3.90 10.03
N ASP A 53 12.68 -4.03 11.29
CA ASP A 53 12.64 -5.30 12.00
C ASP A 53 11.20 -5.72 12.36
N ALA A 54 10.29 -4.76 12.61
CA ALA A 54 8.87 -5.03 12.86
C ALA A 54 8.13 -5.52 11.60
N ILE A 55 8.45 -4.94 10.43
CA ILE A 55 7.85 -5.29 9.14
C ILE A 55 8.31 -6.68 8.69
N LEU A 56 9.60 -6.98 8.83
CA LEU A 56 10.16 -8.30 8.50
C LEU A 56 9.47 -9.43 9.28
N LYS A 57 9.04 -9.17 10.53
CA LYS A 57 8.33 -10.15 11.36
C LYS A 57 6.89 -10.39 10.91
N ALA A 58 6.18 -9.36 10.43
CA ALA A 58 4.80 -9.48 9.93
C ALA A 58 4.71 -10.16 8.55
N LYS A 59 5.78 -10.06 7.74
CA LYS A 59 5.80 -10.50 6.34
C LYS A 59 6.09 -12.00 6.13
N GLN A 60 6.55 -12.72 7.16
CA GLN A 60 6.93 -14.14 7.06
C GLN A 60 5.80 -15.10 6.60
N ASN A 61 4.54 -14.65 6.49
CA ASN A 61 3.40 -15.48 6.05
C ASN A 61 2.85 -15.21 4.63
N LYS A 62 3.35 -14.21 3.88
CA LYS A 62 2.98 -14.00 2.46
C LYS A 62 4.27 -13.84 1.66
N SER A 63 4.75 -14.94 1.06
CA SER A 63 5.92 -14.89 0.18
C SER A 63 5.58 -14.10 -1.08
N ASP A 64 6.16 -12.91 -1.22
CA ASP A 64 6.10 -12.10 -2.43
C ASP A 64 7.13 -12.62 -3.43
N ILE A 65 6.64 -13.40 -4.39
CA ILE A 65 7.41 -13.99 -5.48
C ILE A 65 8.17 -12.95 -6.30
N ILE A 66 7.65 -11.72 -6.46
CA ILE A 66 8.32 -10.69 -7.24
C ILE A 66 9.60 -10.25 -6.53
N LEU A 67 9.52 -9.95 -5.23
CA LEU A 67 10.71 -9.62 -4.44
C LEU A 67 11.66 -10.81 -4.30
N THR A 68 11.14 -12.04 -4.16
CA THR A 68 11.99 -13.24 -4.14
C THR A 68 12.83 -13.35 -5.40
N LEU A 69 12.23 -13.18 -6.58
CA LEU A 69 12.95 -13.21 -7.86
C LEU A 69 13.82 -11.96 -8.07
N TYR A 70 13.40 -10.79 -7.58
CA TYR A 70 14.21 -9.57 -7.69
C TYR A 70 15.51 -9.65 -6.86
N ARG A 71 15.46 -10.30 -5.70
CA ARG A 71 16.60 -10.47 -4.79
C ARG A 71 17.60 -11.53 -5.29
N ASP A 72 17.16 -12.45 -6.13
CA ASP A 72 17.99 -13.51 -6.66
C ASP A 72 18.82 -13.05 -7.87
N GLN A 73 20.11 -13.36 -7.87
CA GLN A 73 21.07 -12.87 -8.86
C GLN A 73 20.76 -13.33 -10.30
N ILE A 74 20.14 -14.51 -10.46
CA ILE A 74 19.87 -15.10 -11.78
C ILE A 74 18.58 -14.53 -12.37
N SER A 75 17.56 -14.32 -11.54
CA SER A 75 16.23 -13.86 -11.97
C SER A 75 16.04 -12.34 -11.95
N LYS A 76 16.88 -11.59 -11.22
CA LYS A 76 16.81 -10.13 -11.07
C LYS A 76 16.67 -9.38 -12.40
N GLU A 77 17.49 -9.67 -13.39
CA GLU A 77 17.43 -8.99 -14.69
C GLU A 77 16.11 -9.23 -15.43
N SER A 78 15.51 -10.40 -15.27
CA SER A 78 14.21 -10.68 -15.88
C SER A 78 13.08 -9.90 -15.19
N VAL A 79 13.19 -9.71 -13.87
CA VAL A 79 12.24 -8.86 -13.12
C VAL A 79 12.38 -7.40 -13.53
N ILE A 80 13.61 -6.87 -13.62
CA ILE A 80 13.85 -5.50 -14.10
C ILE A 80 13.30 -5.34 -15.51
N ALA A 81 13.58 -6.27 -16.42
CA ALA A 81 13.08 -6.22 -17.80
C ALA A 81 11.54 -6.23 -17.87
N PHE A 82 10.87 -6.97 -16.99
CA PHE A 82 9.39 -7.01 -16.91
C PHE A 82 8.82 -5.64 -16.55
N PHE A 83 9.36 -5.02 -15.50
CA PHE A 83 8.91 -3.70 -15.06
C PHE A 83 9.39 -2.56 -15.96
N GLU A 84 10.53 -2.71 -16.64
CA GLU A 84 10.96 -1.82 -17.73
C GLU A 84 9.94 -1.84 -18.88
N ALA A 85 9.41 -3.01 -19.23
CA ALA A 85 8.37 -3.12 -20.26
C ALA A 85 7.05 -2.43 -19.87
N ILE A 86 6.72 -2.37 -18.58
CA ILE A 86 5.54 -1.68 -18.02
C ILE A 86 5.75 -0.16 -17.97
N THR A 87 6.92 0.28 -17.52
CA THR A 87 7.22 1.71 -17.30
C THR A 87 7.72 2.44 -18.52
N HIS A 88 8.18 1.69 -19.53
CA HIS A 88 8.95 2.20 -20.67
C HIS A 88 10.22 2.97 -20.27
N SER A 89 10.74 2.72 -19.07
CA SER A 89 11.96 3.35 -18.58
C SER A 89 12.66 2.45 -17.59
N ARG A 90 13.81 1.91 -18.00
CA ARG A 90 14.65 1.10 -17.11
C ARG A 90 15.02 1.83 -15.82
N GLN A 91 15.34 3.11 -15.93
CA GLN A 91 15.67 3.95 -14.77
C GLN A 91 14.51 4.00 -13.76
N ILE A 92 13.27 4.18 -14.23
CA ILE A 92 12.10 4.21 -13.35
C ILE A 92 11.84 2.83 -12.75
N ALA A 93 11.92 1.76 -13.56
CA ALA A 93 11.76 0.41 -13.07
C ALA A 93 12.76 0.07 -11.95
N GLU A 94 14.04 0.39 -12.14
CA GLU A 94 15.10 0.12 -11.17
C GLU A 94 14.90 0.90 -9.86
N VAL A 95 14.61 2.20 -9.91
CA VAL A 95 14.40 2.99 -8.66
C VAL A 95 13.15 2.55 -7.91
N VAL A 96 12.06 2.22 -8.62
CA VAL A 96 10.82 1.75 -7.97
C VAL A 96 11.03 0.36 -7.35
N LEU A 97 11.68 -0.58 -8.06
CA LEU A 97 12.04 -1.89 -7.52
C LEU A 97 12.96 -1.80 -6.30
N LYS A 98 13.98 -0.93 -6.38
CA LYS A 98 14.92 -0.68 -5.27
C LYS A 98 14.19 -0.27 -4.01
N TYR A 99 13.25 0.69 -4.09
CA TYR A 99 12.55 1.15 -2.89
C TYR A 99 11.40 0.26 -2.46
N ALA A 100 10.76 -0.47 -3.40
CA ALA A 100 9.83 -1.53 -3.03
C ALA A 100 10.53 -2.61 -2.18
N ASP A 101 11.74 -3.00 -2.58
CA ASP A 101 12.59 -3.93 -1.84
C ASP A 101 13.05 -3.37 -0.48
N GLU A 102 13.61 -2.15 -0.46
CA GLU A 102 14.11 -1.49 0.76
C GLU A 102 13.01 -1.34 1.83
N PHE A 103 11.79 -1.00 1.41
CA PHE A 103 10.64 -0.80 2.30
C PHE A 103 9.74 -2.02 2.43
N GLU A 104 10.15 -3.17 1.88
CA GLU A 104 9.43 -4.43 1.97
C GLU A 104 7.95 -4.35 1.52
N ILE A 105 7.66 -3.55 0.49
CA ILE A 105 6.31 -3.44 -0.12
C ILE A 105 6.26 -4.27 -1.40
N GLU A 106 5.12 -4.92 -1.64
CA GLU A 106 4.90 -5.69 -2.87
C GLU A 106 5.10 -4.80 -4.12
N PRO A 107 6.04 -5.14 -5.04
CA PRO A 107 6.33 -4.29 -6.19
C PRO A 107 5.10 -4.02 -7.05
N SER A 108 4.18 -4.97 -7.19
CA SER A 108 2.92 -4.76 -7.92
C SER A 108 2.14 -3.55 -7.38
N LEU A 109 2.03 -3.41 -6.06
CA LEU A 109 1.37 -2.29 -5.39
C LEU A 109 2.11 -0.97 -5.63
N VAL A 110 3.45 -0.97 -5.48
CA VAL A 110 4.25 0.26 -5.63
C VAL A 110 4.21 0.78 -7.07
N PHE A 111 4.31 -0.11 -8.06
CA PHE A 111 4.19 0.27 -9.47
C PHE A 111 2.76 0.73 -9.81
N ALA A 112 1.74 0.06 -9.29
CA ALA A 112 0.35 0.49 -9.48
C ALA A 112 0.08 1.88 -8.90
N LEU A 113 0.63 2.18 -7.71
CA LEU A 113 0.58 3.51 -7.11
C LEU A 113 1.30 4.55 -7.99
N ALA A 114 2.55 4.30 -8.38
CA ALA A 114 3.32 5.25 -9.20
C ALA A 114 2.65 5.56 -10.55
N TRP A 115 1.95 4.57 -11.12
CA TRP A 115 1.10 4.80 -12.29
C TRP A 115 -0.09 5.68 -11.97
N GLU A 116 -0.78 5.47 -10.86
CA GLU A 116 -1.91 6.30 -10.46
C GLU A 116 -1.52 7.74 -10.16
N GLU A 117 -0.36 7.95 -9.56
CA GLU A 117 0.14 9.28 -9.23
C GLU A 117 0.59 10.07 -10.46
N SER A 118 1.39 9.47 -11.35
CA SER A 118 2.05 10.24 -12.41
C SER A 118 2.07 9.56 -13.77
N ARG A 119 1.49 8.37 -13.90
CA ARG A 119 1.66 7.51 -15.09
C ARG A 119 3.15 7.29 -15.40
N TYR A 120 3.95 7.10 -14.35
CA TYR A 120 5.41 6.98 -14.38
C TYR A 120 6.18 8.23 -14.86
N ASN A 121 5.55 9.41 -14.89
CA ASN A 121 6.21 10.64 -15.32
C ASN A 121 6.96 11.32 -14.14
N PRO A 122 8.30 11.30 -14.11
CA PRO A 122 9.07 11.92 -13.02
C PRO A 122 9.00 13.46 -13.04
N ARG A 123 8.40 14.07 -14.07
CA ARG A 123 8.20 15.52 -14.21
C ARG A 123 6.74 15.94 -14.03
N ALA A 124 5.86 15.05 -13.57
CA ALA A 124 4.46 15.37 -13.34
C ALA A 124 4.30 16.49 -12.30
N VAL A 125 3.35 17.40 -12.54
CA VAL A 125 3.02 18.51 -11.64
C VAL A 125 1.51 18.64 -11.55
N ASN A 126 0.99 18.60 -10.33
CA ASN A 126 -0.40 18.92 -10.03
C ASN A 126 -0.47 20.12 -9.08
N LYS A 127 -1.28 21.13 -9.43
CA LYS A 127 -1.43 22.36 -8.63
C LYS A 127 -2.73 22.31 -7.85
N ASN A 128 -2.62 22.24 -6.53
CA ASN A 128 -3.75 22.35 -5.62
C ASN A 128 -3.94 23.81 -5.18
N LYS A 129 -5.06 24.09 -4.51
CA LYS A 129 -5.37 25.46 -4.03
C LYS A 129 -4.28 26.07 -3.16
N ALA A 130 -3.55 25.26 -2.39
CA ALA A 130 -2.57 25.73 -1.42
C ALA A 130 -1.24 24.96 -1.43
N SER A 131 -1.07 23.96 -2.29
CA SER A 131 0.14 23.13 -2.37
C SER A 131 0.35 22.65 -3.81
N ILE A 132 1.50 22.06 -4.09
CA ILE A 132 1.83 21.50 -5.40
C ILE A 132 2.37 20.09 -5.18
N ASP A 133 1.84 19.14 -5.94
CA ASP A 133 2.31 17.76 -5.97
C ASP A 133 3.25 17.57 -7.16
N ARG A 134 4.37 16.88 -6.95
CA ARG A 134 5.43 16.78 -7.95
C ARG A 134 6.06 15.40 -8.07
N GLY A 135 6.45 15.09 -9.29
CA GLY A 135 7.27 13.92 -9.62
C GLY A 135 6.51 12.60 -9.62
N LEU A 136 7.29 11.52 -9.59
CA LEU A 136 6.84 10.15 -9.84
C LEU A 136 5.72 9.68 -8.89
N PHE A 137 5.81 10.04 -7.61
CA PHE A 137 4.87 9.70 -6.55
C PHE A 137 4.08 10.93 -6.07
N GLN A 138 4.06 12.02 -6.85
CA GLN A 138 3.28 13.23 -6.55
C GLN A 138 3.45 13.73 -5.10
N LEU A 139 4.70 13.86 -4.65
CA LEU A 139 4.99 14.34 -3.31
C LEU A 139 4.47 15.77 -3.14
N ASN A 140 3.66 15.98 -2.10
CA ASN A 140 3.05 17.27 -1.82
C ASN A 140 4.05 18.23 -1.15
N SER A 141 4.11 19.46 -1.66
CA SER A 141 5.04 20.49 -1.15
C SER A 141 4.86 20.86 0.33
N LYS A 142 3.67 20.66 0.91
CA LYS A 142 3.44 20.90 2.34
C LYS A 142 3.84 19.71 3.20
N SER A 143 3.73 18.50 2.69
CA SER A 143 4.15 17.28 3.40
C SER A 143 5.67 17.11 3.40
N PHE A 144 6.34 17.64 2.36
CA PHE A 144 7.79 17.56 2.20
C PHE A 144 8.41 18.98 2.04
N PRO A 145 8.31 19.85 3.05
CA PRO A 145 8.71 21.25 2.93
C PRO A 145 10.23 21.45 2.84
N SER A 146 11.03 20.44 3.20
CA SER A 146 12.48 20.47 3.15
C SER A 146 13.06 20.13 1.78
N LEU A 147 12.27 19.57 0.86
CA LEU A 147 12.74 19.25 -0.49
C LEU A 147 12.79 20.51 -1.35
N SER A 148 13.93 20.72 -2.01
CA SER A 148 14.04 21.66 -3.12
C SER A 148 13.20 21.21 -4.31
N VAL A 149 12.90 22.15 -5.22
CA VAL A 149 12.10 21.88 -6.41
C VAL A 149 12.75 20.82 -7.29
N GLU A 150 14.08 20.83 -7.39
CA GLU A 150 14.88 19.89 -8.18
C GLU A 150 14.80 18.47 -7.59
N GLU A 151 14.82 18.35 -6.26
CA GLU A 151 14.71 17.06 -5.57
C GLU A 151 13.34 16.41 -5.77
N PHE A 152 12.27 17.21 -5.85
CA PHE A 152 10.93 16.70 -6.21
C PHE A 152 10.90 16.00 -7.58
N PHE A 153 11.76 16.42 -8.52
CA PHE A 153 11.82 15.86 -9.87
C PHE A 153 12.95 14.85 -10.07
N ASN A 154 13.75 14.58 -9.03
CA ASN A 154 14.74 13.51 -9.04
C ASN A 154 14.04 12.16 -8.82
N PRO A 155 14.07 11.22 -9.79
CA PRO A 155 13.33 9.96 -9.67
C PRO A 155 13.74 9.09 -8.48
N ASP A 156 15.03 9.06 -8.12
CA ASP A 156 15.54 8.27 -6.99
C ASP A 156 15.05 8.85 -5.66
N LEU A 157 15.21 10.16 -5.45
CA LEU A 157 14.72 10.81 -4.23
C LEU A 157 13.19 10.77 -4.13
N ASN A 158 12.49 11.08 -5.22
CA ASN A 158 11.03 11.08 -5.23
C ASN A 158 10.47 9.68 -4.94
N ALA A 159 11.04 8.63 -5.54
CA ALA A 159 10.68 7.25 -5.23
C ALA A 159 11.00 6.88 -3.77
N ARG A 160 12.18 7.25 -3.27
CA ARG A 160 12.56 7.01 -1.87
C ARG A 160 11.52 7.54 -0.90
N TYR A 161 11.18 8.82 -1.02
CA TYR A 161 10.23 9.48 -0.12
C TYR A 161 8.79 9.00 -0.34
N GLY A 162 8.39 8.77 -1.60
CA GLY A 162 7.06 8.28 -1.94
C GLY A 162 6.77 6.89 -1.38
N VAL A 163 7.70 5.96 -1.58
CA VAL A 163 7.55 4.58 -1.10
C VAL A 163 7.71 4.50 0.42
N ALA A 164 8.60 5.30 1.02
CA ALA A 164 8.68 5.42 2.49
C ALA A 164 7.35 5.92 3.09
N HIS A 165 6.73 6.93 2.47
CA HIS A 165 5.44 7.44 2.91
C HIS A 165 4.33 6.40 2.77
N LEU A 166 4.32 5.64 1.66
CA LEU A 166 3.40 4.52 1.48
C LEU A 166 3.57 3.48 2.60
N ARG A 167 4.81 3.08 2.92
CA ARG A 167 5.09 2.13 4.00
C ARG A 167 4.49 2.63 5.31
N TRP A 168 4.73 3.91 5.64
CA TRP A 168 4.21 4.53 6.85
C TRP A 168 2.68 4.51 6.90
N CYS A 169 2.01 4.83 5.79
CA CYS A 169 0.55 4.77 5.70
C CYS A 169 0.03 3.34 5.89
N LEU A 170 0.66 2.33 5.27
CA LEU A 170 0.26 0.93 5.39
C LEU A 170 0.39 0.42 6.83
N ASP A 171 1.48 0.77 7.52
CA ASP A 171 1.68 0.38 8.92
C ASP A 171 0.70 1.05 9.87
N LEU A 172 0.46 2.35 9.65
CA LEU A 172 -0.47 3.10 10.50
C LEU A 172 -1.91 2.61 10.35
N ALA A 173 -2.28 2.19 9.14
CA ALA A 173 -3.63 1.80 8.81
C ALA A 173 -3.92 0.30 9.07
N GLY A 174 -2.89 -0.55 9.06
CA GLY A 174 -3.02 -2.01 9.26
C GLY A 174 -3.69 -2.76 8.11
N SER A 175 -4.11 -2.08 7.04
CA SER A 175 -4.65 -2.70 5.82
C SER A 175 -4.26 -1.88 4.58
N GLU A 176 -4.15 -2.55 3.44
CA GLU A 176 -3.79 -1.90 2.17
C GLU A 176 -4.77 -0.80 1.76
N VAL A 177 -6.08 -1.09 1.83
CA VAL A 177 -7.15 -0.14 1.49
C VAL A 177 -7.06 1.12 2.33
N ALA A 178 -6.96 0.99 3.65
CA ALA A 178 -6.88 2.14 4.53
C ALA A 178 -5.52 2.87 4.41
N GLY A 179 -4.43 2.15 4.13
CA GLY A 179 -3.12 2.75 3.86
C GLY A 179 -3.11 3.60 2.59
N LEU A 180 -3.66 3.08 1.49
CA LEU A 180 -3.84 3.86 0.25
C LEU A 180 -4.78 5.05 0.44
N ALA A 181 -5.83 4.89 1.27
CA ALA A 181 -6.69 6.00 1.63
C ALA A 181 -5.91 7.10 2.38
N MET A 182 -5.06 6.71 3.33
CA MET A 182 -4.23 7.66 4.09
C MET A 182 -3.19 8.35 3.21
N TYR A 183 -2.62 7.65 2.23
CA TYR A 183 -1.69 8.23 1.27
C TYR A 183 -2.37 9.34 0.44
N ASN A 184 -3.56 9.06 -0.07
CA ASN A 184 -4.28 9.97 -0.96
C ASN A 184 -5.01 11.11 -0.23
N ALA A 185 -5.76 10.79 0.83
CA ALA A 185 -6.64 11.75 1.52
C ALA A 185 -5.98 12.37 2.77
N GLY A 186 -4.85 11.83 3.21
CA GLY A 186 -4.22 12.19 4.49
C GLY A 186 -4.87 11.49 5.69
N THR A 187 -4.07 11.26 6.72
CA THR A 187 -4.45 10.49 7.91
C THR A 187 -5.62 11.10 8.68
N THR A 188 -5.67 12.43 8.80
CA THR A 188 -6.74 13.13 9.53
C THR A 188 -8.11 12.82 8.93
N ARG A 189 -8.24 12.86 7.60
CA ARG A 189 -9.53 12.61 6.93
C ARG A 189 -9.99 11.17 7.13
N VAL A 190 -9.06 10.23 7.00
CA VAL A 190 -9.37 8.80 7.16
C VAL A 190 -9.78 8.48 8.61
N ARG A 191 -9.07 9.04 9.60
CA ARG A 191 -9.38 8.81 11.02
C ARG A 191 -10.68 9.47 11.48
N SER A 192 -11.11 10.54 10.82
CA SER A 192 -12.35 11.24 11.14
C SER A 192 -13.54 10.77 10.29
N ASP A 193 -13.44 9.59 9.65
CA ASP A 193 -14.46 9.01 8.77
C ASP A 193 -14.96 9.98 7.66
N SER A 194 -14.06 10.84 7.18
CA SER A 194 -14.35 11.86 6.15
C SER A 194 -13.65 11.59 4.82
N THR A 195 -13.28 10.33 4.57
CA THR A 195 -12.64 9.87 3.33
C THR A 195 -13.54 10.16 2.12
N PRO A 196 -13.08 10.96 1.14
CA PRO A 196 -13.88 11.27 -0.05
C PRO A 196 -14.15 10.03 -0.91
N LYS A 197 -15.30 10.00 -1.61
CA LYS A 197 -15.59 8.96 -2.61
C LYS A 197 -14.49 8.85 -3.67
N SER A 198 -13.90 9.96 -4.10
CA SER A 198 -12.80 9.98 -5.06
C SER A 198 -11.58 9.17 -4.61
N THR A 199 -11.35 9.07 -3.30
CA THR A 199 -10.29 8.25 -2.72
C THR A 199 -10.61 6.75 -2.84
N LEU A 200 -11.88 6.36 -2.71
CA LEU A 200 -12.29 4.97 -2.97
C LEU A 200 -12.11 4.60 -4.45
N ASP A 201 -12.46 5.51 -5.36
CA ASP A 201 -12.25 5.31 -6.80
C ASP A 201 -10.75 5.21 -7.14
N TYR A 202 -9.91 6.01 -6.48
CA TYR A 202 -8.45 5.96 -6.57
C TYR A 202 -7.89 4.59 -6.12
N ILE A 203 -8.32 4.09 -4.96
CA ILE A 203 -7.91 2.78 -4.43
C ILE A 203 -8.31 1.67 -5.41
N SER A 204 -9.54 1.72 -5.93
CA SER A 204 -10.04 0.73 -6.88
C SER A 204 -9.18 0.66 -8.15
N ARG A 205 -8.72 1.80 -8.68
CA ARG A 205 -7.83 1.83 -9.86
C ARG A 205 -6.46 1.22 -9.56
N ILE A 206 -5.88 1.53 -8.39
CA ILE A 206 -4.60 0.95 -7.95
C ILE A 206 -4.71 -0.56 -7.83
N GLN A 207 -5.70 -1.08 -7.10
CA GLN A 207 -5.85 -2.51 -6.88
C GLN A 207 -6.15 -3.29 -8.17
N THR A 208 -6.93 -2.68 -9.08
CA THR A 208 -7.17 -3.25 -10.42
C THR A 208 -5.85 -3.38 -11.19
N PHE A 209 -5.02 -2.33 -11.19
CA PHE A 209 -3.76 -2.38 -11.92
C PHE A 209 -2.74 -3.31 -11.25
N GLN A 210 -2.64 -3.30 -9.92
CA GLN A 210 -1.83 -4.23 -9.13
C GLN A 210 -2.16 -5.68 -9.48
N THR A 211 -3.44 -6.05 -9.47
CA THR A 211 -3.90 -7.40 -9.83
C THR A 211 -3.49 -7.75 -11.27
N GLY A 212 -3.60 -6.80 -12.20
CA GLY A 212 -3.15 -6.99 -13.57
C GLY A 212 -1.65 -7.26 -13.68
N ILE A 213 -0.83 -6.50 -12.94
CA ILE A 213 0.63 -6.70 -12.87
C ILE A 213 0.94 -8.10 -12.32
N GLU A 214 0.29 -8.51 -11.23
CA GLU A 214 0.49 -9.83 -10.62
C GLU A 214 0.14 -10.96 -11.59
N GLN A 215 -1.02 -10.89 -12.26
CA GLN A 215 -1.44 -11.90 -13.24
C GLN A 215 -0.47 -12.00 -14.42
N LEU A 216 -0.05 -10.85 -14.97
CA LEU A 216 0.92 -10.81 -16.05
C LEU A 216 2.29 -11.34 -15.61
N PHE A 217 2.74 -10.98 -14.41
CA PHE A 217 3.99 -11.49 -13.85
C PHE A 217 3.95 -13.01 -13.69
N GLN A 218 2.84 -13.56 -13.17
CA GLN A 218 2.65 -15.01 -13.05
C GLN A 218 2.72 -15.71 -14.41
N GLN A 219 1.96 -15.22 -15.38
CA GLN A 219 1.85 -15.82 -16.71
C GLN A 219 3.15 -15.73 -17.51
N GLU A 220 3.81 -14.57 -17.45
CA GLU A 220 4.97 -14.28 -18.30
C GLU A 220 6.28 -14.68 -17.67
N LEU A 221 6.44 -14.58 -16.34
CA LEU A 221 7.74 -14.68 -15.70
C LEU A 221 7.80 -15.72 -14.58
N ALA A 222 6.88 -15.70 -13.62
CA ALA A 222 6.98 -16.57 -12.43
C ALA A 222 7.02 -18.06 -12.80
N ASN A 223 6.20 -18.48 -13.78
CA ASN A 223 6.17 -19.86 -14.27
C ASN A 223 7.50 -20.34 -14.91
N ARG A 224 8.44 -19.42 -15.19
CA ARG A 224 9.78 -19.76 -15.69
C ARG A 224 10.74 -20.14 -14.56
N TRP A 225 10.34 -19.99 -13.30
CA TRP A 225 11.17 -20.18 -12.12
C TRP A 225 10.55 -21.15 -11.12
N VAL A 226 11.40 -21.91 -10.46
CA VAL A 226 11.09 -22.72 -9.28
C VAL A 226 11.72 -22.04 -8.08
N VAL A 227 10.90 -21.70 -7.09
CA VAL A 227 11.34 -21.15 -5.81
C VAL A 227 11.19 -22.23 -4.75
N ALA A 228 12.32 -22.67 -4.19
CA ALA A 228 12.38 -23.69 -3.14
C ALA A 228 13.44 -23.32 -2.09
N ASP A 229 13.52 -24.08 -0.99
CA ASP A 229 14.44 -23.83 0.12
C ASP A 229 15.94 -23.77 -0.29
N GLY A 230 16.28 -24.31 -1.47
CA GLY A 230 17.61 -24.26 -2.07
C GLY A 230 17.85 -23.10 -3.06
N GLY A 231 16.98 -22.09 -3.08
CA GLY A 231 17.09 -20.90 -3.94
C GLY A 231 16.22 -20.94 -5.21
N VAL A 232 16.44 -19.96 -6.09
CA VAL A 232 15.69 -19.79 -7.34
C VAL A 232 16.39 -20.55 -8.48
N LYS A 233 15.64 -21.34 -9.26
CA LYS A 233 16.16 -22.08 -10.42
C LYS A 233 15.20 -21.99 -11.62
N PRO A 234 15.67 -22.02 -12.88
CA PRO A 234 14.77 -22.10 -14.03
C PRO A 234 13.91 -23.38 -14.00
N ALA A 235 12.64 -23.28 -14.39
CA ALA A 235 11.65 -24.36 -14.37
C ALA A 235 11.85 -25.45 -15.45
N GLY A 236 12.97 -25.43 -16.19
CA GLY A 236 13.36 -26.45 -17.16
C GLY A 236 14.79 -26.25 -17.65
N GLN A 237 15.56 -27.34 -17.78
CA GLN A 237 16.91 -27.28 -18.33
C GLN A 237 16.88 -27.01 -19.85
N ARG A 238 17.38 -25.84 -20.27
CA ARG A 238 18.47 -25.75 -21.24
C ARG A 238 19.48 -24.72 -20.76
N ALA A 239 20.57 -25.21 -20.19
CA ALA A 239 21.73 -24.44 -19.75
C ALA A 239 22.49 -23.71 -20.89
N GLY A 240 21.90 -23.64 -22.10
CA GLY A 240 22.46 -22.97 -23.28
C GLY A 240 21.64 -21.77 -23.79
N ASP A 241 20.39 -21.60 -23.38
CA ASP A 241 19.51 -20.48 -23.80
C ASP A 241 19.57 -19.29 -22.84
N ALA A 242 20.40 -19.39 -21.78
CA ALA A 242 20.59 -18.38 -20.74
C ALA A 242 21.26 -17.08 -21.22
N ARG A 243 21.68 -16.99 -22.49
CA ARG A 243 21.97 -15.69 -23.09
C ARG A 243 20.64 -15.02 -23.40
N LEU A 244 20.25 -14.03 -22.60
CA LEU A 244 19.81 -12.66 -22.96
C LEU A 244 19.16 -12.43 -24.35
N ALA A 245 18.55 -13.43 -24.97
CA ALA A 245 17.98 -13.39 -26.31
C ALA A 245 16.57 -12.83 -26.17
N SER A 246 16.49 -11.54 -25.83
CA SER A 246 15.29 -10.75 -25.60
C SER A 246 14.32 -11.42 -24.63
N VAL A 247 14.31 -11.03 -23.36
CA VAL A 247 13.16 -11.35 -22.50
C VAL A 247 11.94 -10.72 -23.18
N ARG A 248 11.16 -11.55 -23.87
CA ARG A 248 9.94 -11.15 -24.56
C ARG A 248 8.79 -11.37 -23.58
N PHE A 249 7.90 -10.38 -23.56
CA PHE A 249 6.65 -10.41 -22.83
C PHE A 249 5.50 -10.26 -23.85
N PRO A 250 5.13 -11.33 -24.58
CA PRO A 250 4.14 -11.26 -25.66
C PRO A 250 2.80 -10.66 -25.21
N LEU A 251 2.31 -11.00 -24.01
CA LEU A 251 1.06 -10.47 -23.46
C LEU A 251 1.20 -8.98 -23.14
N LEU A 252 2.27 -8.56 -22.45
CA LEU A 252 2.53 -7.13 -22.19
C LEU A 252 2.65 -6.33 -23.49
N ASN A 253 3.29 -6.90 -24.51
CA ASN A 253 3.48 -6.24 -25.80
C ASN A 253 2.21 -6.23 -26.66
N ALA A 254 1.28 -7.17 -26.49
CA ALA A 254 0.02 -7.21 -27.23
C ALA A 254 -0.95 -6.09 -26.83
N PHE A 255 -0.82 -5.55 -25.62
CA PHE A 255 -1.59 -4.39 -25.15
C PHE A 255 -0.98 -3.04 -25.56
N ARG A 256 0.13 -3.02 -26.31
CA ARG A 256 0.64 -1.82 -26.98
C ARG A 256 -0.22 -1.52 -28.22
N GLN A 257 -1.35 -0.84 -28.03
CA GLN A 257 -1.98 -0.11 -29.13
C GLN A 257 -1.22 1.21 -29.36
N PRO A 258 -1.06 1.66 -30.62
CA PRO A 258 -0.31 2.87 -30.97
C PRO A 258 -0.93 4.15 -30.40
#